data_AF-A0A1X1EN98-F1
#
_entry.id   AF-A0A1X1EN98-F1
#
_cell.length_a   1.000
_cell.length_b   1.000
_cell.length_c   1.000
_cell.angle_alpha   90.00
_cell.angle_beta   90.00
_cell.angle_gamma   90.00
#
_symmetry.space_group_name_H-M   'P 1'
#
loop_
_entity.id
_entity.type
_entity.pdbx_description
1 polymer ?
#
loop_
_entity_poly.entity_id
_entity_poly.type
_entity_poly.pdbx_seq_one_letter_code
_entity_poly.pdbx_strand_id
1 'polypeptide(L)'
;MKNHGRNGPVAVQSSSDREGVRQRAAALLALHGNTLKPGVTAFVSNTDRYGEQQYAIYRDDCLYWRAWTYETGFLADLERYLSEMQQ
;
A
#
# COMPACT_ATOMS: atom_id res chain seq x y z
N MET A 1 17.32 31.15 -31.51
CA MET A 1 17.34 29.76 -31.04
C MET A 1 18.00 29.72 -29.65
N LYS A 2 17.22 29.55 -28.58
CA LYS A 2 17.73 29.28 -27.22
C LYS A 2 16.67 28.46 -26.47
N ASN A 3 16.59 27.15 -26.73
CA ASN A 3 15.80 26.24 -25.92
C ASN A 3 16.63 25.87 -24.69
N HIS A 4 16.31 26.46 -23.53
CA HIS A 4 16.81 25.95 -22.25
C HIS A 4 15.98 24.72 -21.88
N GLY A 5 16.64 23.56 -21.88
CA GLY A 5 16.04 22.31 -21.45
C GLY A 5 15.59 22.39 -19.99
N ARG A 6 14.28 22.27 -19.76
CA ARG A 6 13.73 21.91 -18.45
C ARG A 6 13.96 20.41 -18.27
N ASN A 7 14.93 20.03 -17.44
CA ASN A 7 15.04 18.68 -16.90
C ASN A 7 15.21 18.76 -15.38
N GLY A 8 14.15 18.42 -14.64
CA GLY A 8 14.01 18.35 -13.18
C GLY A 8 12.61 18.84 -12.76
N PRO A 9 11.78 18.09 -11.99
CA PRO A 9 12.11 17.18 -10.89
C PRO A 9 11.21 15.91 -10.82
N VAL A 10 11.27 14.99 -11.78
CA VAL A 10 10.36 13.80 -11.76
C VAL A 10 10.74 12.76 -10.69
N ALA A 11 12.04 12.64 -10.37
CA ALA A 11 12.54 11.60 -9.47
C ALA A 11 12.28 11.88 -7.97
N VAL A 12 12.30 13.14 -7.56
CA VAL A 12 12.07 13.53 -6.15
C VAL A 12 10.59 13.50 -5.79
N GLN A 13 9.69 13.86 -6.71
CA GLN A 13 8.25 13.74 -6.50
C GLN A 13 7.85 12.27 -6.35
N SER A 14 8.26 11.41 -7.30
CA SER A 14 7.92 9.99 -7.25
C SER A 14 8.40 9.27 -5.97
N SER A 15 9.53 9.68 -5.39
CA SER A 15 10.02 9.11 -4.13
C SER A 15 9.18 9.55 -2.92
N SER A 16 8.83 10.84 -2.84
CA SER A 16 7.96 11.37 -1.78
C SER A 16 6.53 10.84 -1.88
N ASP A 17 6.01 10.67 -3.09
CA ASP A 17 4.70 10.07 -3.34
C ASP A 17 4.68 8.60 -2.89
N ARG A 18 5.73 7.82 -3.21
CA ARG A 18 5.85 6.41 -2.78
C ARG A 18 5.96 6.26 -1.27
N GLU A 19 6.74 7.12 -0.63
CA GLU A 19 6.82 7.15 0.84
C GLU A 19 5.47 7.51 1.46
N GLY A 20 4.76 8.49 0.89
CA GLY A 20 3.41 8.84 1.31
C GLY A 20 2.42 7.68 1.18
N VAL A 21 2.53 6.87 0.11
CA VAL A 21 1.72 5.66 -0.06
C VAL A 21 2.02 4.63 1.03
N ARG A 22 3.29 4.33 1.32
CA ARG A 22 3.68 3.39 2.38
C ARG A 22 3.17 3.82 3.76
N GLN A 23 3.34 5.10 4.10
CA GLN A 23 2.88 5.64 5.38
C GLN A 23 1.36 5.54 5.53
N ARG A 24 0.60 5.86 4.47
CA ARG A 24 -0.86 5.71 4.46
C ARG A 24 -1.29 4.25 4.57
N ALA A 25 -0.60 3.33 3.91
CA ALA A 25 -0.87 1.90 4.00
C ALA A 25 -0.69 1.37 5.43
N ALA A 26 0.41 1.77 6.09
CA ALA A 26 0.66 1.44 7.49
C ALA A 26 -0.40 2.04 8.43
N ALA A 27 -0.83 3.29 8.17
CA ALA A 27 -1.90 3.92 8.94
C ALA A 27 -3.24 3.20 8.79
N LEU A 28 -3.62 2.79 7.57
CA LEU A 28 -4.81 1.99 7.32
C LEU A 28 -4.74 0.65 8.07
N LEU A 29 -3.61 -0.05 7.99
CA LEU A 29 -3.45 -1.31 8.69
C LEU A 29 -3.57 -1.14 10.21
N ALA A 30 -2.99 -0.07 10.78
CA ALA A 30 -3.10 0.24 12.20
C ALA A 30 -4.53 0.62 12.62
N LEU A 31 -5.25 1.37 11.76
CA LEU A 31 -6.62 1.80 12.02
C LEU A 31 -7.60 0.61 12.02
N HIS A 32 -7.49 -0.26 11.01
CA HIS A 32 -8.45 -1.34 10.80
C HIS A 32 -8.03 -2.66 11.46
N GLY A 33 -6.73 -2.89 11.69
CA GLY A 33 -6.18 -4.18 12.10
C GLY A 33 -6.78 -4.77 13.38
N ASN A 34 -7.11 -3.92 14.36
CA ASN A 34 -7.70 -4.36 15.64
C ASN A 34 -9.22 -4.61 15.56
N THR A 35 -9.84 -4.32 14.43
CA THR A 35 -11.29 -4.44 14.21
C THR A 35 -11.66 -5.51 13.19
N LEU A 36 -10.68 -6.25 12.70
CA LEU A 36 -10.88 -7.32 11.73
C LEU A 36 -11.68 -8.47 12.34
N LYS A 37 -12.56 -9.07 11.54
CA LYS A 37 -13.32 -10.27 11.92
C LYS A 37 -12.38 -11.40 12.37
N PRO A 38 -12.81 -12.26 13.31
CA PRO A 38 -12.09 -13.49 13.63
C PRO A 38 -11.76 -14.29 12.38
N GLY A 39 -10.54 -14.82 12.30
CA GLY A 39 -10.04 -15.55 11.13
C GLY A 39 -9.48 -14.66 10.01
N VAL A 40 -9.63 -13.33 10.08
CA VAL A 40 -9.01 -12.40 9.13
C VAL A 40 -7.70 -11.85 9.71
N THR A 41 -6.64 -11.87 8.91
CA THR A 41 -5.37 -11.22 9.25
C THR A 41 -4.90 -10.37 8.06
N ALA A 42 -4.33 -9.20 8.37
CA ALA A 42 -3.74 -8.32 7.36
C ALA A 42 -2.34 -7.91 7.82
N PHE A 43 -1.35 -7.96 6.92
CA PHE A 43 0.04 -7.69 7.26
C PHE A 43 0.89 -7.40 6.01
N VAL A 44 2.10 -6.87 6.23
CA VAL A 44 3.13 -6.77 5.18
C VAL A 44 3.74 -8.15 4.98
N SER A 45 3.46 -8.75 3.82
CA SER A 45 3.91 -10.10 3.45
C SER A 45 5.29 -10.14 2.81
N ASN A 46 5.72 -9.05 2.18
CA ASN A 46 7.03 -8.96 1.54
C ASN A 46 7.51 -7.51 1.45
N THR A 47 8.82 -7.31 1.34
CA THR A 47 9.45 -6.03 1.00
C THR A 47 10.49 -6.27 -0.08
N ASP A 48 10.43 -5.52 -1.18
CA ASP A 48 11.38 -5.69 -2.28
C ASP A 48 12.71 -4.97 -2.02
N ARG A 49 13.67 -5.15 -2.93
CA ARG A 49 15.00 -4.52 -2.84
C ARG A 49 14.99 -2.99 -2.96
N TYR A 50 13.87 -2.39 -3.35
CA TYR A 50 13.67 -0.97 -3.51
C TYR A 50 12.87 -0.36 -2.35
N GLY A 51 12.50 -1.17 -1.36
CA GLY A 51 11.72 -0.74 -0.19
C GLY A 51 10.21 -0.65 -0.44
N GLU A 52 9.71 -1.18 -1.56
CA GLU A 52 8.28 -1.31 -1.81
C GLU A 52 7.72 -2.48 -1.00
N GLN A 53 6.51 -2.33 -0.48
CA GLN A 53 5.91 -3.28 0.45
C GLN A 53 4.74 -3.99 -0.22
N GLN A 54 4.63 -5.29 0.02
CA GLN A 54 3.49 -6.10 -0.40
C GLN A 54 2.59 -6.36 0.79
N TYR A 55 1.35 -5.90 0.72
CA TYR A 55 0.35 -6.15 1.75
C TYR A 55 -0.50 -7.36 1.36
N ALA A 56 -0.80 -8.21 2.32
CA ALA A 56 -1.66 -9.36 2.14
C ALA A 56 -2.78 -9.36 3.20
N ILE A 57 -3.95 -9.84 2.78
CA ILE A 57 -5.09 -10.12 3.63
C ILE A 57 -5.39 -11.62 3.48
N TYR A 58 -5.37 -12.31 4.60
CA TYR A 58 -5.74 -13.71 4.73
C TYR A 58 -7.07 -13.82 5.44
N ARG A 59 -7.87 -14.81 5.04
CA ARG A 59 -9.12 -15.19 5.70
C ARG A 59 -9.12 -16.70 5.87
N ASP A 60 -9.24 -17.17 7.10
CA ASP A 60 -9.28 -18.60 7.45
C ASP A 60 -8.09 -19.35 6.82
N ASP A 61 -6.88 -18.80 7.01
CA ASP A 61 -5.59 -19.26 6.45
C ASP A 61 -5.50 -19.28 4.91
N CYS A 62 -6.51 -18.77 4.20
CA CYS A 62 -6.52 -18.65 2.75
C CYS A 62 -6.17 -17.23 2.31
N LEU A 63 -5.32 -17.10 1.29
CA LEU A 63 -5.02 -15.80 0.69
C LEU A 63 -6.29 -15.22 0.04
N TYR A 64 -6.75 -14.08 0.56
CA TYR A 64 -7.93 -13.39 0.02
C TYR A 64 -7.53 -12.30 -0.97
N TRP A 65 -6.57 -11.46 -0.58
CA TRP A 65 -6.10 -10.36 -1.43
C TRP A 65 -4.64 -10.03 -1.13
N ARG A 66 -3.92 -9.54 -2.15
CA ARG A 66 -2.54 -9.08 -2.02
C ARG A 66 -2.19 -8.10 -3.13
N ALA A 67 -1.49 -7.03 -2.78
CA ALA A 67 -0.97 -6.07 -3.74
C ALA A 67 0.31 -5.38 -3.24
N TRP A 68 1.09 -4.84 -4.17
CA TRP A 68 2.26 -4.01 -3.90
C TRP A 68 1.89 -2.53 -3.81
N THR A 69 2.67 -1.77 -3.03
CA THR A 69 2.51 -0.32 -2.85
C THR A 69 2.64 0.51 -4.13
N TYR A 70 3.31 -0.02 -5.16
CA TYR A 70 3.43 0.65 -6.46
C TYR A 70 2.25 0.36 -7.41
N GLU A 71 1.32 -0.52 -7.05
CA GLU A 71 0.16 -0.82 -7.89
C GLU A 71 -0.83 0.34 -7.92
N THR A 72 -1.41 0.58 -9.09
CA THR A 72 -2.40 1.65 -9.25
C THR A 72 -3.66 1.27 -8.48
N GLY A 73 -4.18 2.20 -7.67
CA GLY A 73 -5.37 1.95 -6.85
C GLY A 73 -5.10 1.22 -5.53
N PHE A 74 -3.85 0.84 -5.25
CA PHE A 74 -3.45 0.07 -4.06
C PHE A 74 -4.09 0.57 -2.74
N LEU A 75 -4.02 1.88 -2.46
CA LEU A 75 -4.57 2.43 -1.21
C LEU A 75 -6.10 2.29 -1.13
N ALA A 76 -6.79 2.55 -2.25
CA ALA A 76 -8.25 2.47 -2.30
C ALA A 76 -8.72 1.02 -2.15
N ASP A 77 -8.03 0.08 -2.79
CA ASP A 77 -8.34 -1.35 -2.63
C ASP A 77 -8.01 -1.85 -1.22
N LEU A 78 -6.87 -1.46 -0.65
CA LEU A 78 -6.50 -1.83 0.72
C LEU A 78 -7.55 -1.33 1.73
N GLU A 79 -7.93 -0.06 1.67
CA GLU A 79 -8.95 0.52 2.55
C GLU A 79 -10.31 -0.17 2.39
N ARG A 80 -10.72 -0.43 1.13
CA ARG A 80 -11.97 -1.14 0.84
C ARG A 80 -11.98 -2.55 1.44
N TYR A 81 -10.95 -3.34 1.18
CA TYR A 81 -10.90 -4.72 1.67
C TYR A 81 -10.75 -4.81 3.20
N LEU A 82 -9.96 -3.91 3.80
CA LEU A 82 -9.90 -3.82 5.26
C LEU A 82 -11.28 -3.50 5.84
N SER A 83 -11.99 -2.52 5.26
CA SER A 83 -13.33 -2.11 5.70
C SER A 83 -14.39 -3.21 5.54
N GLU A 84 -14.39 -3.93 4.42
CA GLU A 84 -15.29 -5.08 4.17
C GLU A 84 -15.11 -6.21 5.21
N MET A 85 -13.90 -6.32 5.78
CA MET A 85 -13.50 -7.37 6.71
C MET A 85 -13.60 -6.96 8.19
N GLN A 86 -14.09 -5.75 8.50
CA GLN A 86 -14.34 -5.32 9.88
C GLN A 86 -15.64 -5.90 10.45
N GLN A 87 -15.66 -6.15 11.77
CA GLN A 87 -16.83 -6.67 12.50
C GLN A 87 -18.03 -5.72 12.52
#